data_AF-A0A9D4SD85-F1
#
_entry.id   AF-A0A9D4SD85-F1
#
_cell.length_a   1.000
_cell.length_b   1.000
_cell.length_c   1.000
_cell.angle_alpha   90.00
_cell.angle_beta   90.00
_cell.angle_gamma   90.00
#
_symmetry.space_group_name_H-M   'P 1'
#
loop_
_entity.id
_entity.type
_entity.pdbx_description
1 polymer ?
#
loop_
_entity_poly.entity_id
_entity_poly.type
_entity_poly.pdbx_seq_one_letter_code
_entity_poly.pdbx_strand_id
1 'polypeptide(L)'
;MYRLLFAIDSIILVHNIIVIIQCALFFAILSSGCTLLNYSLILRINRMLQNLAKYCRNMKNNRMKRKYRSLPKPQRLQLARIYREHGEICNDYMNSYGELWSKALLFYLILSVPFDVIGLSVYWLDKLIWLDLATVNLILSIHALTTLLSFLDLAKQTKAMHQTGVYLPSILQSINIPFNDWSLLSLKLKLVDLFDRLQNGPKYGPCILVLGSITYKFIFNIIYHNKMIDDYLNLS
;
A
#
# COMPACT_ATOMS: atom_id res chain seq x y z
N MET A 1 -53.26 -3.43 -5.93
CA MET A 1 -52.34 -2.41 -5.40
C MET A 1 -51.13 -3.03 -4.69
N TYR A 2 -51.31 -3.84 -3.65
CA TYR A 2 -50.20 -4.49 -2.91
C TYR A 2 -49.24 -5.34 -3.75
N ARG A 3 -49.73 -6.11 -4.73
CA ARG A 3 -48.87 -6.90 -5.62
C ARG A 3 -47.98 -6.05 -6.54
N LEU A 4 -48.47 -4.87 -6.94
CA LEU A 4 -47.71 -3.93 -7.77
C LEU A 4 -46.62 -3.25 -6.94
N LEU A 5 -46.95 -2.85 -5.70
CA LEU A 5 -46.00 -2.26 -4.76
C LEU A 5 -44.84 -3.24 -4.46
N PHE A 6 -45.18 -4.49 -4.14
CA PHE A 6 -44.19 -5.54 -3.86
C PHE A 6 -43.28 -5.85 -5.06
N ALA A 7 -43.83 -5.82 -6.28
CA ALA A 7 -43.05 -5.99 -7.50
C ALA A 7 -42.08 -4.82 -7.73
N ILE A 8 -42.51 -3.58 -7.47
CA ILE A 8 -41.65 -2.38 -7.57
C ILE A 8 -40.51 -2.45 -6.54
N ASP A 9 -40.82 -2.76 -5.28
CA ASP A 9 -39.80 -2.88 -4.22
C ASP A 9 -38.77 -3.97 -4.53
N SER A 10 -39.22 -5.11 -5.08
CA SER A 10 -38.32 -6.20 -5.51
C SER A 10 -37.42 -5.76 -6.68
N ILE A 11 -37.95 -5.02 -7.64
CA ILE A 11 -37.17 -4.50 -8.78
C ILE A 11 -36.12 -3.50 -8.29
N ILE A 12 -36.49 -2.58 -7.38
CA ILE A 12 -35.58 -1.60 -6.79
C ILE A 12 -34.47 -2.31 -5.99
N LEU A 13 -34.82 -3.32 -5.19
CA LEU A 13 -33.86 -4.10 -4.41
C LEU A 13 -32.85 -4.81 -5.33
N VAL A 14 -33.32 -5.51 -6.36
CA VAL A 14 -32.46 -6.21 -7.33
C VAL A 14 -31.57 -5.21 -8.06
N HIS A 15 -32.10 -4.06 -8.49
CA HIS A 15 -31.31 -3.02 -9.14
C HIS A 15 -30.21 -2.49 -8.23
N ASN A 16 -30.52 -2.19 -6.97
CA ASN A 16 -29.54 -1.72 -5.99
C ASN A 16 -28.44 -2.75 -5.73
N ILE A 17 -28.78 -4.04 -5.60
CA ILE A 17 -27.78 -5.11 -5.45
C ILE A 17 -26.86 -5.17 -6.67
N ILE A 18 -27.41 -5.08 -7.89
CA ILE A 18 -26.63 -5.07 -9.13
C ILE A 18 -25.68 -3.86 -9.17
N VAL A 19 -26.15 -2.66 -8.82
CA VAL A 19 -25.33 -1.45 -8.78
C VAL A 19 -24.21 -1.57 -7.75
N ILE A 20 -24.50 -2.08 -6.55
CA ILE A 20 -23.48 -2.31 -5.50
C ILE A 20 -22.41 -3.28 -6.00
N ILE A 21 -22.80 -4.39 -6.62
CA ILE A 21 -21.86 -5.36 -7.19
C ILE A 21 -21.02 -4.72 -8.30
N GLN A 22 -21.62 -3.94 -9.19
CA GLN A 22 -20.89 -3.25 -10.26
C GLN A 22 -19.88 -2.24 -9.72
N CYS A 23 -20.26 -1.44 -8.72
CA CYS A 23 -19.35 -0.49 -8.06
C CYS A 23 -18.22 -1.22 -7.34
N ALA A 24 -18.52 -2.30 -6.61
CA ALA A 24 -17.52 -3.12 -5.93
C ALA A 24 -16.53 -3.76 -6.91
N LEU A 25 -17.03 -4.30 -8.03
CA LEU A 25 -16.19 -4.86 -9.09
C LEU A 25 -15.31 -3.80 -9.76
N PHE A 26 -15.87 -2.64 -10.08
CA PHE A 26 -15.13 -1.53 -10.67
C PHE A 26 -13.99 -1.07 -9.76
N PHE A 27 -14.29 -0.90 -8.47
CA PHE A 27 -13.27 -0.55 -7.47
C PHE A 27 -12.21 -1.64 -7.31
N ALA A 28 -12.62 -2.91 -7.26
CA ALA A 28 -11.70 -4.04 -7.18
C ALA A 28 -10.79 -4.13 -8.41
N ILE A 29 -11.30 -3.89 -9.62
CA ILE A 29 -10.52 -3.91 -10.86
C ILE A 29 -9.52 -2.76 -10.90
N LEU A 30 -9.95 -1.53 -10.57
CA LEU A 30 -9.05 -0.37 -10.53
C LEU A 30 -7.95 -0.53 -9.47
N SER A 31 -8.34 -0.92 -8.25
CA SER A 31 -7.41 -1.16 -7.16
C SER A 31 -6.43 -2.27 -7.52
N SER A 32 -6.92 -3.42 -8.00
CA SER A 32 -6.07 -4.56 -8.34
C SER A 32 -5.15 -4.27 -9.54
N GLY A 33 -5.60 -3.52 -10.53
CA GLY A 33 -4.79 -3.13 -11.69
C GLY A 33 -3.58 -2.28 -11.30
N CYS A 34 -3.80 -1.24 -10.49
CA CYS A 34 -2.71 -0.38 -10.00
C CYS A 34 -1.75 -1.15 -9.07
N THR A 35 -2.28 -1.99 -8.18
CA THR A 35 -1.45 -2.79 -7.26
C THR A 35 -0.63 -3.84 -7.99
N LEU A 36 -1.20 -4.51 -9.00
CA LEU A 36 -0.52 -5.49 -9.85
C LEU A 36 0.62 -4.86 -10.65
N LEU A 37 0.39 -3.70 -11.24
CA LEU A 37 1.42 -3.00 -12.01
C LEU A 37 2.62 -2.67 -11.12
N ASN A 38 2.39 -2.06 -9.95
CA ASN A 38 3.47 -1.72 -9.04
C ASN A 38 4.16 -2.98 -8.47
N TYR A 39 3.38 -4.00 -8.13
CA TYR A 39 3.91 -5.29 -7.70
C TYR A 39 4.82 -5.92 -8.76
N SER A 40 4.44 -5.84 -10.04
CA SER A 40 5.24 -6.37 -11.15
C SER A 40 6.58 -5.63 -11.31
N LEU A 41 6.60 -4.30 -11.12
CA LEU A 41 7.81 -3.48 -11.16
C LEU A 41 8.77 -3.86 -10.02
N ILE A 42 8.24 -4.00 -8.80
CA ILE A 42 9.02 -4.42 -7.63
C ILE A 42 9.58 -5.84 -7.83
N LEU A 43 8.77 -6.77 -8.34
CA LEU A 43 9.22 -8.12 -8.66
C LEU A 43 10.33 -8.14 -9.70
N ARG A 44 10.24 -7.28 -10.73
CA ARG A 44 11.30 -7.15 -11.74
C ARG A 44 12.61 -6.68 -11.09
N ILE A 45 12.56 -5.68 -10.23
CA ILE A 45 13.73 -5.19 -9.49
C ILE A 45 14.31 -6.30 -8.59
N ASN A 46 13.45 -7.02 -7.87
CA ASN A 46 13.86 -8.16 -7.04
C ASN A 46 14.58 -9.23 -7.86
N ARG A 47 14.07 -9.60 -9.05
CA ARG A 47 14.72 -10.55 -9.94
C ARG A 47 16.09 -10.04 -10.43
N MET A 48 16.19 -8.76 -10.79
CA MET A 48 17.45 -8.15 -11.22
C MET A 48 18.49 -8.14 -10.09
N LEU A 49 18.09 -7.76 -8.87
CA LEU A 49 18.94 -7.81 -7.68
C LEU A 49 19.35 -9.25 -7.33
N GLN A 50 18.42 -10.21 -7.42
CA GLN A 50 18.72 -11.61 -7.18
C GLN A 50 19.75 -12.15 -8.18
N ASN A 51 19.64 -11.81 -9.46
CA ASN A 51 20.61 -12.21 -10.48
C ASN A 51 21.99 -11.58 -10.23
N LEU A 52 22.03 -10.30 -9.85
CA LEU A 52 23.27 -9.62 -9.42
C LEU A 52 23.87 -10.28 -8.16
N ALA A 53 23.06 -10.60 -7.16
CA ALA A 53 23.49 -11.26 -5.95
C ALA A 53 24.05 -12.67 -6.24
N LYS A 54 23.39 -13.45 -7.10
CA LYS A 54 23.90 -14.75 -7.59
C LYS A 54 25.23 -14.59 -8.31
N TYR A 55 25.35 -13.62 -9.21
CA TYR A 55 26.62 -13.29 -9.89
C TYR A 55 27.72 -12.95 -8.88
N CYS A 56 27.42 -12.12 -7.88
CA CYS A 56 28.35 -11.74 -6.82
C CYS A 56 28.80 -12.93 -5.96
N ARG A 57 27.88 -13.84 -5.61
CA ARG A 57 28.18 -15.08 -4.87
C ARG A 57 29.04 -16.03 -5.69
N ASN A 58 28.71 -16.25 -6.97
CA ASN A 58 29.49 -17.07 -7.87
C ASN A 58 30.90 -16.50 -8.08
N MET A 59 31.00 -15.17 -8.18
CA MET A 59 32.30 -14.50 -8.24
C MET A 59 33.09 -14.70 -6.95
N LYS A 60 32.47 -14.63 -5.77
CA LYS A 60 33.13 -14.91 -4.47
C LYS A 60 33.65 -16.36 -4.38
N ASN A 61 32.84 -17.34 -4.79
CA ASN A 61 33.24 -18.75 -4.79
C ASN A 61 34.39 -19.02 -5.77
N ASN A 62 34.35 -18.39 -6.94
CA ASN A 62 35.46 -18.47 -7.91
C ASN A 62 36.70 -17.64 -7.49
N ARG A 63 36.53 -16.61 -6.63
CA ARG A 63 37.61 -15.72 -6.15
C ARG A 63 38.55 -16.37 -5.13
N MET A 64 38.22 -17.53 -4.53
CA MET A 64 39.22 -18.34 -3.82
C MET A 64 40.45 -18.67 -4.71
N LYS A 65 40.32 -18.55 -6.05
CA LYS A 65 41.42 -18.80 -7.02
C LYS A 65 42.11 -17.56 -7.59
N ARG A 66 41.59 -16.33 -7.43
CA ARG A 66 42.22 -15.11 -8.02
C ARG A 66 42.00 -13.87 -7.14
N LYS A 67 43.12 -13.30 -6.65
CA LYS A 67 43.17 -12.03 -5.91
C LYS A 67 42.49 -10.90 -6.71
N TYR A 68 41.51 -10.26 -6.08
CA TYR A 68 41.05 -8.89 -6.36
C TYR A 68 40.62 -8.59 -7.80
N ARG A 69 39.34 -8.82 -8.10
CA ARG A 69 38.65 -8.07 -9.18
C ARG A 69 37.43 -7.37 -8.59
N SER A 70 37.32 -6.07 -8.81
CA SER A 70 36.14 -5.27 -8.50
C SER A 70 34.95 -5.69 -9.36
N LEU A 71 33.75 -5.24 -9.00
CA LEU A 71 32.56 -5.41 -9.85
C LEU A 71 32.86 -4.77 -11.22
N PRO A 72 32.68 -5.47 -12.36
CA PRO A 72 32.99 -4.88 -13.66
C PRO A 72 32.05 -3.71 -13.98
N LYS A 73 32.52 -2.77 -14.82
CA LYS A 73 31.78 -1.55 -15.21
C LYS A 73 30.31 -1.80 -15.61
N PRO A 74 29.95 -2.81 -16.45
CA PRO A 74 28.55 -3.01 -16.81
C PRO A 74 27.65 -3.38 -15.63
N GLN A 75 28.13 -4.21 -14.68
CA GLN A 75 27.37 -4.56 -13.48
C GLN A 75 27.23 -3.36 -12.53
N ARG A 76 28.22 -2.46 -12.47
CA ARG A 76 28.13 -1.22 -11.69
C ARG A 76 27.06 -0.28 -12.24
N LEU A 77 27.03 -0.10 -13.56
CA LEU A 77 26.02 0.72 -14.23
C LEU A 77 24.61 0.14 -14.02
N GLN A 78 24.48 -1.18 -14.15
CA GLN A 78 23.23 -1.89 -13.88
C GLN A 78 22.78 -1.70 -12.42
N LEU A 79 23.70 -1.81 -11.46
CA LEU A 79 23.40 -1.61 -10.04
C LEU A 79 22.99 -0.17 -9.73
N ALA A 80 23.67 0.83 -10.31
CA ALA A 80 23.30 2.23 -10.17
C ALA A 80 21.91 2.52 -10.75
N ARG A 81 21.57 1.92 -11.89
CA ARG A 81 20.24 2.01 -12.49
C ARG A 81 19.17 1.39 -11.59
N ILE A 82 19.40 0.18 -11.09
CA ILE A 82 18.47 -0.50 -10.17
C ILE A 82 18.28 0.33 -8.91
N TYR A 83 19.35 0.88 -8.33
CA TYR A 83 19.26 1.74 -7.16
C TYR A 83 18.40 2.97 -7.44
N ARG A 84 18.59 3.63 -8.60
CA ARG A 84 17.81 4.81 -8.99
C ARG A 84 16.33 4.46 -9.17
N GLU A 85 16.02 3.43 -9.96
CA GLU A 85 14.64 2.98 -10.21
C GLU A 85 13.95 2.57 -8.90
N HIS A 86 14.64 1.83 -8.03
CA HIS A 86 14.11 1.45 -6.73
C HIS A 86 13.93 2.65 -5.80
N GLY A 87 14.85 3.61 -5.83
CA GLY A 87 14.77 4.84 -5.04
C GLY A 87 13.59 5.74 -5.47
N GLU A 88 13.37 5.89 -6.77
CA GLU A 88 12.20 6.58 -7.33
C GLU A 88 10.90 5.88 -6.86
N ILE A 89 10.81 4.55 -6.99
CA ILE A 89 9.64 3.79 -6.51
C ILE A 89 9.46 3.93 -4.99
N CYS A 90 10.53 3.84 -4.18
CA CYS A 90 10.45 4.07 -2.74
C CYS A 90 9.87 5.44 -2.41
N ASN A 91 10.30 6.47 -3.13
CA ASN A 91 9.87 7.85 -2.92
C ASN A 91 8.41 8.03 -3.32
N ASP A 92 8.02 7.50 -4.48
CA ASP A 92 6.64 7.51 -4.96
C ASP A 92 5.72 6.79 -3.99
N TYR A 93 6.15 5.64 -3.46
CA TYR A 93 5.44 4.91 -2.42
C TYR A 93 5.30 5.74 -1.15
N MET A 94 6.39 6.33 -0.66
CA MET A 94 6.38 7.12 0.58
C MET A 94 5.45 8.33 0.47
N ASN A 95 5.48 9.04 -0.67
CA ASN A 95 4.59 10.17 -0.93
C ASN A 95 3.14 9.73 -1.11
N SER A 96 2.91 8.67 -1.88
CA SER A 96 1.56 8.14 -2.12
C SER A 96 0.91 7.65 -0.83
N TYR A 97 1.66 6.93 0.02
CA TYR A 97 1.16 6.46 1.32
C TYR A 97 1.02 7.59 2.34
N GLY A 98 1.93 8.56 2.33
CA GLY A 98 1.91 9.68 3.26
C GLY A 98 0.77 10.66 2.99
N GLU A 99 0.51 11.01 1.74
CA GLU A 99 -0.45 12.07 1.39
C GLU A 99 -1.78 11.58 0.83
N LEU A 100 -1.77 10.54 0.00
CA LEU A 100 -2.93 10.17 -0.83
C LEU A 100 -3.72 9.02 -0.19
N TRP A 101 -3.04 7.90 0.09
CA TRP A 101 -3.67 6.74 0.73
C TRP A 101 -4.05 7.00 2.17
N SER A 102 -3.29 7.82 2.90
CA SER A 102 -3.60 8.14 4.28
C SER A 102 -4.93 8.91 4.42
N LYS A 103 -5.16 9.89 3.54
CA LYS A 103 -6.43 10.63 3.45
C LYS A 103 -7.55 9.74 2.91
N ALA A 104 -7.29 8.96 1.87
CA ALA A 104 -8.28 8.04 1.31
C ALA A 104 -8.72 6.97 2.33
N LEU A 105 -7.78 6.42 3.11
CA LEU A 105 -8.08 5.47 4.20
C LEU A 105 -8.85 6.14 5.34
N LEU A 106 -8.54 7.39 5.67
CA LEU A 106 -9.33 8.16 6.64
C LEU A 106 -10.78 8.34 6.16
N PHE A 107 -10.97 8.83 4.93
CA PHE A 107 -12.30 8.98 4.34
C PHE A 107 -13.05 7.65 4.26
N TYR A 108 -12.35 6.60 3.85
CA TYR A 108 -12.88 5.25 3.83
C TYR A 108 -13.34 4.84 5.24
N LEU A 109 -12.53 5.00 6.29
CA LEU A 109 -12.92 4.67 7.67
C LEU A 109 -14.10 5.52 8.19
N ILE A 110 -14.10 6.83 7.91
CA ILE A 110 -15.19 7.73 8.33
C ILE A 110 -16.52 7.32 7.67
N LEU A 111 -16.49 6.80 6.45
CA LEU A 111 -17.70 6.33 5.77
C LEU A 111 -18.05 4.89 6.14
N SER A 112 -17.08 3.98 6.10
CA SER A 112 -17.24 2.54 6.36
C SER A 112 -17.75 2.28 7.78
N VAL A 113 -17.17 2.91 8.80
CA VAL A 113 -17.53 2.61 10.20
C VAL A 113 -19.01 2.91 10.48
N PRO A 114 -19.57 4.10 10.13
CA PRO A 114 -21.00 4.34 10.24
C PRO A 114 -21.84 3.38 9.41
N PHE A 115 -21.42 3.01 8.19
CA PHE A 115 -22.15 2.05 7.36
C PHE A 115 -22.23 0.67 8.02
N ASP A 116 -21.12 0.18 8.56
CA ASP A 116 -21.07 -1.11 9.26
C ASP A 116 -21.86 -1.06 10.58
N VAL A 117 -21.80 0.06 11.32
CA VAL A 117 -22.59 0.29 12.54
C VAL A 117 -24.09 0.37 12.24
N ILE A 118 -24.50 1.05 11.16
CA ILE A 118 -25.90 1.09 10.73
C ILE A 118 -26.36 -0.33 10.35
N GLY A 119 -25.57 -1.06 9.55
CA GLY A 119 -25.87 -2.44 9.18
C GLY A 119 -25.99 -3.38 10.38
N LEU A 120 -25.15 -3.21 11.41
CA LEU A 120 -25.27 -3.94 12.68
C LEU A 120 -26.45 -3.47 13.53
N SER A 121 -26.77 -2.18 13.54
CA SER A 121 -27.90 -1.63 14.31
C SER A 121 -29.25 -2.14 13.80
N VAL A 122 -29.32 -2.52 12.53
CA VAL A 122 -30.50 -3.15 11.93
C VAL A 122 -30.83 -4.49 12.60
N TYR A 123 -29.85 -5.20 13.15
CA TYR A 123 -30.09 -6.41 13.93
C TYR A 123 -30.79 -6.17 15.27
N TRP A 124 -30.76 -4.93 15.78
CA TRP A 124 -31.41 -4.57 17.04
C TRP A 124 -32.87 -4.16 16.83
N LEU A 125 -33.36 -4.11 15.59
CA LEU A 125 -34.76 -3.86 15.27
C LEU A 125 -35.51 -5.20 15.17
N ASP A 126 -36.40 -5.49 16.13
CA ASP A 126 -37.14 -6.75 16.27
C ASP A 126 -38.11 -7.10 15.11
N LYS A 127 -38.19 -6.28 14.04
CA LYS A 127 -39.23 -6.38 13.01
C LYS A 127 -38.73 -6.36 11.56
N LEU A 128 -37.55 -6.93 11.28
CA LEU A 128 -37.12 -7.08 9.89
C LEU A 128 -37.65 -8.34 9.23
N ILE A 129 -38.06 -8.19 7.97
CA ILE A 129 -38.39 -9.31 7.09
C ILE A 129 -37.09 -10.06 6.80
N TRP A 130 -37.14 -11.39 6.76
CA TRP A 130 -35.97 -12.26 6.47
C TRP A 130 -35.18 -11.84 5.23
N LEU A 131 -35.86 -11.27 4.24
CA LEU A 131 -35.28 -10.82 2.97
C LEU A 131 -34.45 -9.54 3.13
N ASP A 132 -34.87 -8.63 4.01
CA ASP A 132 -34.10 -7.42 4.35
C ASP A 132 -32.85 -7.79 5.15
N LEU A 133 -32.99 -8.73 6.09
CA LEU A 133 -31.86 -9.27 6.87
C LEU A 133 -30.82 -9.94 5.96
N ALA A 134 -31.27 -10.74 4.98
CA ALA A 134 -30.39 -11.36 3.99
C ALA A 134 -29.66 -10.32 3.13
N THR A 135 -30.33 -9.23 2.77
CA THR A 135 -29.75 -8.15 1.95
C THR A 135 -28.68 -7.39 2.71
N VAL A 136 -28.94 -7.02 3.98
CA VAL A 136 -27.95 -6.35 4.84
C VAL A 136 -26.72 -7.24 5.05
N ASN A 137 -26.91 -8.54 5.27
CA ASN A 137 -25.81 -9.50 5.40
C ASN A 137 -24.95 -9.62 4.14
N LEU A 138 -25.59 -9.63 2.98
CA LEU A 138 -24.90 -9.69 1.70
C LEU A 138 -24.06 -8.42 1.50
N ILE A 139 -24.61 -7.24 1.80
CA ILE A 139 -23.88 -5.96 1.70
C ILE A 139 -22.67 -5.95 2.65
N LEU A 140 -22.86 -6.29 3.93
CA LEU A 140 -21.78 -6.34 4.92
C LEU A 140 -20.70 -7.35 4.53
N SER A 141 -21.09 -8.52 4.02
CA SER A 141 -20.15 -9.56 3.60
C SER A 141 -19.33 -9.13 2.37
N ILE A 142 -19.97 -8.52 1.37
CA ILE A 142 -19.28 -7.99 0.19
C ILE A 142 -18.31 -6.88 0.62
N HIS A 143 -18.75 -5.95 1.46
CA HIS A 143 -17.93 -4.86 1.96
C HIS A 143 -16.71 -5.37 2.77
N ALA A 144 -16.91 -6.34 3.66
CA ALA A 144 -15.81 -6.95 4.41
C ALA A 144 -14.82 -7.68 3.49
N LEU A 145 -15.32 -8.43 2.49
CA LEU A 145 -14.49 -9.18 1.56
C LEU A 145 -13.65 -8.27 0.67
N THR A 146 -14.25 -7.23 0.09
CA THR A 146 -13.51 -6.27 -0.76
C THR A 146 -12.41 -5.57 0.03
N THR A 147 -12.72 -5.15 1.25
CA THR A 147 -11.77 -4.50 2.16
C THR A 147 -10.61 -5.41 2.54
N LEU A 148 -10.91 -6.66 2.89
CA LEU A 148 -9.89 -7.67 3.19
C LEU A 148 -8.96 -7.91 2.00
N LEU A 149 -9.51 -8.04 0.79
CA LEU A 149 -8.73 -8.23 -0.43
C LEU A 149 -7.81 -7.03 -0.70
N SER A 150 -8.31 -5.81 -0.57
CA SER A 150 -7.52 -4.59 -0.71
C SER A 150 -6.35 -4.55 0.29
N PHE A 151 -6.58 -4.89 1.56
CA PHE A 151 -5.50 -4.94 2.54
C PHE A 151 -4.48 -6.06 2.28
N LEU A 152 -4.91 -7.23 1.82
CA LEU A 152 -4.00 -8.32 1.45
C LEU A 152 -3.09 -7.92 0.29
N ASP A 153 -3.60 -7.22 -0.72
CA ASP A 153 -2.81 -6.75 -1.86
C ASP A 153 -1.79 -5.68 -1.45
N LEU A 154 -2.16 -4.77 -0.55
CA LEU A 154 -1.24 -3.78 0.04
C LEU A 154 -0.13 -4.47 0.86
N ALA A 155 -0.48 -5.51 1.63
CA ALA A 155 0.47 -6.29 2.41
C ALA A 155 1.46 -7.06 1.53
N LYS A 156 0.99 -7.67 0.42
CA LYS A 156 1.85 -8.35 -0.56
C LYS A 156 2.86 -7.41 -1.20
N GLN A 157 2.43 -6.22 -1.61
CA GLN A 157 3.32 -5.19 -2.16
C GLN A 157 4.37 -4.75 -1.16
N THR A 158 3.95 -4.43 0.07
CA THR A 158 4.84 -4.04 1.17
C THR A 158 5.90 -5.12 1.41
N LYS A 159 5.48 -6.40 1.45
CA LYS A 159 6.39 -7.53 1.61
C LYS A 159 7.39 -7.63 0.45
N ALA A 160 6.93 -7.51 -0.80
CA ALA A 160 7.81 -7.57 -1.97
C ALA A 160 8.82 -6.42 -2.00
N MET A 161 8.43 -5.23 -1.53
CA MET A 161 9.33 -4.08 -1.44
C MET A 161 10.50 -4.36 -0.49
N HIS A 162 10.23 -4.93 0.68
CA HIS A 162 11.25 -5.24 1.70
C HIS A 162 12.10 -6.48 1.34
N GLN A 163 11.62 -7.35 0.45
CA GLN A 163 12.42 -8.50 -0.01
C GLN A 163 13.70 -8.10 -0.74
N THR A 164 13.77 -6.88 -1.30
CA THR A 164 15.01 -6.36 -1.92
C THR A 164 16.18 -6.40 -0.93
N GLY A 165 15.95 -6.07 0.34
CA GLY A 165 16.96 -6.06 1.40
C GLY A 165 17.70 -7.38 1.57
N VAL A 166 17.07 -8.52 1.26
CA VAL A 166 17.69 -9.85 1.36
C VAL A 166 18.85 -10.03 0.38
N TYR A 167 18.82 -9.37 -0.78
CA TYR A 167 19.82 -9.53 -1.83
C TYR A 167 21.00 -8.56 -1.70
N LEU A 168 20.79 -7.40 -1.05
CA LEU A 168 21.78 -6.33 -0.91
C LEU A 168 23.08 -6.75 -0.20
N PRO A 169 23.09 -7.53 0.90
CA PRO A 169 24.31 -7.91 1.59
C PRO A 169 25.34 -8.63 0.71
N SER A 170 24.88 -9.53 -0.16
CA SER A 170 25.76 -10.28 -1.08
C SER A 170 26.41 -9.37 -2.12
N ILE A 171 25.74 -8.29 -2.52
CA ILE A 171 26.25 -7.29 -3.47
C ILE A 171 27.20 -6.33 -2.73
N LEU A 172 26.83 -5.86 -1.54
CA LEU A 172 27.66 -4.97 -0.73
C LEU A 172 29.03 -5.59 -0.39
N GLN A 173 29.06 -6.89 -0.07
CA GLN A 173 30.30 -7.62 0.18
C GLN A 173 31.19 -7.81 -1.06
N SER A 174 30.60 -7.80 -2.27
CA SER A 174 31.35 -8.02 -3.51
C SER A 174 31.96 -6.74 -4.09
N ILE A 175 31.44 -5.58 -3.68
CA ILE A 175 31.93 -4.24 -4.02
C ILE A 175 33.23 -3.96 -3.26
N ASN A 176 34.34 -4.14 -3.99
CA ASN A 176 35.66 -3.73 -3.55
C ASN A 176 35.96 -2.34 -4.12
N ILE A 177 36.32 -1.39 -3.25
CA ILE A 177 36.53 0.01 -3.62
C ILE A 177 38.01 0.21 -3.97
N PRO A 178 38.35 0.52 -5.23
CA PRO A 178 39.69 0.99 -5.58
C PRO A 178 39.95 2.36 -4.96
N PHE A 179 41.20 2.65 -4.61
CA PHE A 179 41.63 3.82 -3.82
C PHE A 179 41.23 5.20 -4.39
N ASN A 180 40.77 5.28 -5.65
CA ASN A 180 40.37 6.54 -6.32
C ASN A 180 38.97 6.53 -6.95
N ASP A 181 38.13 5.51 -6.71
CA ASP A 181 36.81 5.43 -7.35
C ASP A 181 35.67 5.96 -6.46
N TRP A 182 35.58 7.28 -6.40
CA TRP A 182 34.53 8.02 -5.68
C TRP A 182 33.12 7.65 -6.11
N SER A 183 32.92 7.32 -7.40
CA SER A 183 31.60 6.94 -7.94
C SER A 183 31.09 5.64 -7.31
N LEU A 184 31.98 4.65 -7.15
CA LEU A 184 31.63 3.38 -6.53
C LEU A 184 31.49 3.50 -5.01
N LEU A 185 32.32 4.33 -4.37
CA LEU A 185 32.18 4.62 -2.95
C LEU A 185 30.80 5.23 -2.66
N SER A 186 30.42 6.26 -3.44
CA SER A 186 29.10 6.89 -3.35
C SER A 186 27.97 5.88 -3.55
N LEU A 187 28.07 5.03 -4.58
CA LEU A 187 27.08 3.98 -4.82
C LEU A 187 27.00 2.97 -3.66
N LYS A 188 28.14 2.58 -3.08
CA LYS A 188 28.18 1.66 -1.95
C LYS A 188 27.52 2.28 -0.72
N LEU A 189 27.82 3.53 -0.39
CA LEU A 189 27.20 4.25 0.72
C LEU A 189 25.69 4.37 0.54
N LYS A 190 25.24 4.73 -0.67
CA LYS A 190 23.82 4.78 -1.04
C LYS A 190 23.11 3.43 -0.89
N LEU A 191 23.78 2.33 -1.22
CA LEU A 191 23.25 0.98 -1.04
C LEU A 191 23.22 0.55 0.43
N VAL A 192 24.19 0.98 1.24
CA VAL A 192 24.18 0.74 2.70
C VAL A 192 23.02 1.50 3.34
N ASP A 193 22.82 2.77 2.99
CA ASP A 193 21.67 3.56 3.43
C ASP A 193 20.34 2.90 3.04
N LEU A 194 20.21 2.47 1.78
CA LEU A 194 19.01 1.75 1.33
C LEU A 194 18.79 0.45 2.10
N PHE A 195 19.86 -0.32 2.36
CA PHE A 195 19.77 -1.54 3.14
C PHE A 195 19.29 -1.26 4.56
N ASP A 196 19.86 -0.25 5.22
CA ASP A 196 19.47 0.15 6.57
C ASP A 196 18.00 0.61 6.61
N ARG A 197 17.57 1.42 5.64
CA ARG A 197 16.17 1.85 5.52
C ARG A 197 15.20 0.69 5.31
N LEU A 198 15.60 -0.34 4.56
CA LEU A 198 14.76 -1.52 4.32
C LEU A 198 14.72 -2.50 5.50
N GLN A 199 15.78 -2.55 6.30
CA GLN A 199 15.92 -3.51 7.40
C GLN A 199 15.45 -2.92 8.75
N ASN A 200 15.84 -1.69 9.02
CA ASN A 200 15.72 -1.01 10.32
C ASN A 200 14.87 0.27 10.25
N GLY A 201 14.68 0.84 9.05
CA GLY A 201 13.88 2.04 8.83
C GLY A 201 12.37 1.81 8.91
N PRO A 202 11.56 2.90 8.85
CA PRO A 202 10.11 2.80 8.79
C PRO A 202 9.70 2.00 7.56
N LYS A 203 8.84 0.99 7.76
CA LYS A 203 8.43 0.10 6.68
C LYS A 203 7.69 0.88 5.59
N TYR A 204 8.11 0.70 4.34
CA TYR A 204 7.40 1.21 3.16
C TYR A 204 6.03 0.52 3.04
N GLY A 205 4.96 1.19 3.48
CA GLY A 205 3.60 0.67 3.44
C GLY A 205 2.61 1.58 4.18
N PRO A 206 1.31 1.25 4.16
CA PRO A 206 0.29 2.02 4.85
C PRO A 206 0.58 2.01 6.36
N CYS A 207 0.81 3.18 6.94
CA CYS A 207 1.13 3.33 8.35
C CYS A 207 -0.13 3.75 9.13
N ILE A 208 -0.61 2.87 10.01
CA ILE A 208 -1.76 3.17 10.90
C ILE A 208 -1.45 4.38 11.82
N LEU A 209 -0.17 4.61 12.13
CA LEU A 209 0.27 5.75 12.93
C LEU A 209 -0.04 7.09 12.22
N VAL A 210 0.08 7.12 10.88
CA VAL A 210 -0.28 8.29 10.07
C VAL A 210 -1.78 8.50 10.11
N LEU A 211 -2.57 7.42 10.13
CA LEU A 211 -4.01 7.47 10.37
C LEU A 211 -4.31 8.15 11.72
N GLY A 212 -3.69 7.72 12.82
CA GLY A 212 -3.84 8.38 14.13
C GLY A 212 -3.45 9.86 14.12
N SER A 213 -2.36 10.23 13.43
CA SER A 213 -1.92 11.63 13.30
C SER A 213 -2.88 12.49 12.47
N ILE A 214 -3.48 11.91 11.43
CA ILE A 214 -4.45 12.57 10.56
C ILE A 214 -5.79 12.68 11.27
N THR A 215 -6.25 11.65 11.98
CA THR A 215 -7.46 11.71 12.81
C THR A 215 -7.30 12.81 13.86
N TYR A 216 -6.15 12.89 14.53
CA TYR A 216 -5.87 13.94 15.50
C TYR A 216 -5.86 15.34 14.85
N LYS A 217 -5.15 15.52 13.74
CA LYS A 217 -5.07 16.80 13.01
C LYS A 217 -6.43 17.23 12.44
N PHE A 218 -7.23 16.28 11.95
CA PHE A 218 -8.57 16.52 11.41
C PHE A 218 -9.56 16.87 12.52
N ILE A 219 -9.58 16.12 13.62
CA ILE A 219 -10.36 16.45 14.83
C ILE A 219 -9.98 17.83 15.33
N PHE A 220 -8.68 18.12 15.45
CA PHE A 220 -8.19 19.41 15.91
C PHE A 220 -8.64 20.54 14.99
N ASN A 221 -8.54 20.37 13.67
CA ASN A 221 -9.01 21.37 12.71
C ASN A 221 -10.53 21.57 12.76
N ILE A 222 -11.33 20.51 12.92
CA ILE A 222 -12.79 20.63 13.08
C ILE A 222 -13.14 21.36 14.37
N ILE A 223 -12.50 21.00 15.48
CA ILE A 223 -12.71 21.65 16.78
C ILE A 223 -12.32 23.14 16.70
N TYR A 224 -11.18 23.46 16.10
CA TYR A 224 -10.75 24.86 15.95
C TYR A 224 -11.65 25.65 14.99
N HIS A 225 -12.10 25.03 13.90
CA HIS A 225 -12.99 25.68 12.94
C HIS A 225 -14.39 25.91 13.54
N ASN A 226 -14.90 24.96 14.33
CA ASN A 226 -16.16 25.13 15.06
C ASN A 226 -16.03 26.17 16.16
N LYS A 227 -14.91 26.19 16.89
CA LYS A 227 -14.65 27.22 17.91
C LYS A 227 -14.58 28.63 17.30
N MET A 228 -13.98 28.79 16.12
CA MET A 228 -14.01 30.06 15.39
C MET A 228 -15.44 30.47 14.99
N ILE A 229 -16.28 29.52 14.57
CA ILE A 229 -17.68 29.79 14.21
C ILE A 229 -18.50 30.18 15.45
N ASP A 230 -18.30 29.49 16.58
CA ASP A 230 -18.97 29.81 17.84
C ASP A 230 -18.52 31.17 18.41
N ASP A 231 -17.25 31.53 18.26
CA ASP A 231 -16.74 32.86 18.64
C ASP A 231 -17.35 33.95 17.73
N TYR A 232 -17.57 33.67 16.44
CA TYR A 232 -18.25 34.60 15.52
C TYR A 232 -19.77 34.74 15.78
N LEU A 233 -20.44 33.68 16.27
CA LEU A 233 -21.88 33.69 16.59
C LEU A 233 -22.19 34.27 17.98
N ASN A 234 -21.23 34.26 18.91
CA ASN A 234 -21.38 34.90 20.23
C ASN A 234 -20.99 36.38 20.26
N LEU A 235 -20.49 36.92 19.13
CA LEU A 235 -20.15 38.33 18.94
C LEU A 235 -21.20 39.12 18.13
N SER A 236 -22.32 38.48 17.76
CA SER A 236 -23.51 39.10 17.14
C SER A 236 -24.69 39.14 18.11
#